data_AF-A0A2P7RMF1-F1
#
_entry.id   AF-A0A2P7RMF1-F1
#
_cell.length_a   1.000
_cell.length_b   1.000
_cell.length_c   1.000
_cell.angle_alpha   90.00
_cell.angle_beta   90.00
_cell.angle_gamma   90.00
#
_symmetry.space_group_name_H-M   'P 1'
#
loop_
_entity.id
_entity.type
_entity.pdbx_description
1 polymer ?
#
loop_
_entity_poly.entity_id
_entity_poly.type
_entity_poly.pdbx_seq_one_letter_code
_entity_poly.pdbx_strand_id
1 'polypeptide(L)'
;MKSYIIASALLVASITGAQAADVVVQEPVAAYNWSGVYVGANIGWSGLKSDWHDIDDDWTGGSFKAGSDGILLGGVLGYNVQLANNVVLGIEGDLAYTSNKRSFDAPDSLVNKMDMFGTVRGRVCSTSVNA
;
A
#
# COMPACT_ATOMS: atom_id res chain seq x y z
N MET A 1 14.72 -15.09 -22.60
CA MET A 1 13.54 -14.21 -22.58
C MET A 1 13.86 -13.05 -21.64
N LYS A 2 13.81 -11.80 -22.13
CA LYS A 2 14.30 -10.61 -21.41
C LYS A 2 13.19 -10.09 -20.49
N SER A 3 13.42 -10.12 -19.18
CA SER A 3 12.49 -9.62 -18.17
C SER A 3 12.74 -8.13 -17.94
N TYR A 4 11.73 -7.29 -18.13
CA TYR A 4 11.79 -5.87 -17.77
C TYR A 4 11.13 -5.68 -16.40
N ILE A 5 11.93 -5.30 -15.39
CA ILE A 5 11.43 -4.85 -14.09
C ILE A 5 11.13 -3.37 -14.22
N ILE A 6 9.86 -2.98 -14.20
CA ILE A 6 9.48 -1.57 -14.18
C ILE A 6 9.37 -1.15 -12.71
N ALA A 7 10.46 -0.60 -12.17
CA ALA A 7 10.46 0.06 -10.87
C ALA A 7 10.00 1.52 -11.07
N SER A 8 8.71 1.81 -10.87
CA SER A 8 8.23 3.19 -10.85
C SER A 8 8.37 3.77 -9.44
N ALA A 9 9.51 4.42 -9.17
CA ALA A 9 9.68 5.28 -8.01
C ALA A 9 9.17 6.69 -8.36
N LEU A 10 7.93 7.02 -7.99
CA LEU A 10 7.45 8.39 -8.02
C LEU A 10 7.90 9.10 -6.73
N LEU A 11 9.03 9.78 -6.81
CA LEU A 11 9.48 10.71 -5.78
C LEU A 11 8.71 12.02 -5.97
N VAL A 12 7.59 12.21 -5.25
CA VAL A 12 6.96 13.53 -5.17
C VAL A 12 7.79 14.37 -4.21
N ALA A 13 8.78 15.08 -4.75
CA ALA A 13 9.42 16.18 -4.06
C ALA A 13 8.40 17.31 -3.94
N SER A 14 7.80 17.46 -2.75
CA SER A 14 7.01 18.64 -2.42
C SER A 14 7.92 19.87 -2.47
N ILE A 15 7.67 20.72 -3.47
CA ILE A 15 8.38 21.97 -3.70
C ILE A 15 8.19 22.87 -2.47
N THR A 16 9.27 23.13 -1.77
CA THR A 16 9.39 24.20 -0.79
C THR A 16 9.25 25.54 -1.50
N GLY A 17 8.23 26.33 -1.15
CA GLY A 17 8.06 27.70 -1.65
C GLY A 17 7.51 28.61 -0.56
N ALA A 18 8.26 28.84 0.51
CA ALA A 18 8.00 29.97 1.39
C ALA A 18 8.56 31.24 0.73
N GLN A 19 7.68 32.00 0.07
CA GLN A 19 8.00 33.34 -0.40
C GLN A 19 7.98 34.27 0.83
N ALA A 20 9.16 34.70 1.28
CA ALA A 20 9.28 35.72 2.31
C ALA A 20 9.21 37.10 1.66
N ALA A 21 8.18 37.88 1.96
CA ALA A 21 8.20 39.34 1.79
C ALA A 21 7.17 40.03 2.70
N ASP A 22 7.72 40.88 3.55
CA ASP A 22 7.12 41.98 4.31
C ASP A 22 6.48 41.68 5.68
N VAL A 23 6.72 42.62 6.61
CA VAL A 23 6.62 42.58 8.07
C VAL A 23 5.52 41.69 8.63
N VAL A 24 5.89 40.67 9.41
CA VAL A 24 4.97 39.80 10.14
C VAL A 24 5.19 39.98 11.64
N VAL A 25 4.22 40.57 12.32
CA VAL A 25 4.00 40.36 13.76
C VAL A 25 4.19 38.86 14.00
N GLN A 26 5.08 38.43 14.90
CA GLN A 26 5.16 37.03 15.32
C GLN A 26 3.86 36.67 16.06
N GLU A 27 2.79 36.49 15.30
CA GLU A 27 1.64 35.69 15.68
C GLU A 27 2.20 34.31 16.04
N PRO A 28 1.88 33.75 17.21
CA PRO A 28 2.30 32.39 17.52
C PRO A 28 1.85 31.50 16.36
N VAL A 29 2.82 30.92 15.64
CA VAL A 29 2.51 29.96 14.58
C VAL A 29 1.72 28.85 15.25
N ALA A 30 0.42 28.81 14.99
CA ALA A 30 -0.45 27.79 15.55
C ALA A 30 0.12 26.44 15.12
N ALA A 31 0.64 25.67 16.08
CA ALA A 31 1.19 24.36 15.80
C ALA A 31 0.09 23.50 15.17
N TYR A 32 0.36 22.95 13.99
CA TYR A 32 -0.62 22.12 13.29
C TYR A 32 -0.94 20.88 14.12
N ASN A 33 -2.23 20.62 14.34
CA ASN A 33 -2.71 19.47 15.09
C ASN A 33 -3.02 18.32 14.11
N TRP A 34 -2.26 17.23 14.22
CA TRP A 34 -2.42 16.03 13.40
C TRP A 34 -3.53 15.10 13.87
N SER A 35 -4.23 15.44 14.97
CA SER A 35 -5.28 14.61 15.52
C SER A 35 -6.51 14.60 14.61
N GLY A 36 -6.97 13.41 14.26
CA GLY A 36 -8.14 13.27 13.40
C GLY A 36 -8.18 11.96 12.62
N VAL A 37 -9.34 11.75 11.99
CA VAL A 37 -9.56 10.64 11.04
C VAL A 37 -9.03 11.05 9.67
N TYR A 38 -8.42 10.11 8.97
CA TYR A 38 -8.09 10.25 7.55
C TYR A 38 -8.51 8.98 6.82
N VAL A 39 -8.82 9.17 5.54
CA VAL A 39 -9.17 8.09 4.60
C VAL A 39 -8.36 8.28 3.32
N GLY A 40 -8.11 7.17 2.63
CA GLY A 40 -7.43 7.18 1.35
C GLY A 40 -7.85 5.99 0.50
N ALA A 41 -7.40 6.01 -0.76
CA ALA A 41 -7.63 4.94 -1.72
C ALA A 41 -6.36 4.69 -2.53
N ASN A 42 -6.21 3.47 -3.02
CA ASN A 42 -5.09 3.05 -3.86
C ASN A 42 -5.62 2.25 -5.07
N ILE A 43 -5.01 2.46 -6.22
CA ILE A 43 -5.25 1.71 -7.46
C ILE A 43 -3.90 1.28 -8.03
N GLY A 44 -3.83 0.08 -8.57
CA GLY A 44 -2.60 -0.44 -9.14
C GLY A 44 -2.82 -1.62 -10.07
N TRP A 45 -1.72 -2.13 -10.58
CA TRP A 45 -1.65 -3.38 -11.32
C TRP A 45 -1.04 -4.44 -10.42
N SER A 46 -1.54 -5.67 -10.51
CA SER A 46 -1.07 -6.81 -9.73
C SER A 46 -0.70 -7.95 -10.66
N GLY A 47 0.38 -8.65 -10.33
CA GLY A 47 0.82 -9.85 -11.03
C GLY A 47 0.97 -10.98 -10.02
N LEU A 48 0.22 -12.06 -10.23
CA LEU A 48 0.28 -13.29 -9.48
C LEU A 48 1.18 -14.27 -10.22
N LYS A 49 2.14 -14.87 -9.51
CA LYS A 49 2.98 -15.96 -10.01
C LYS A 49 2.93 -17.08 -8.99
N SER A 50 2.67 -18.29 -9.44
CA SER A 50 2.68 -19.49 -8.60
C SER A 50 3.38 -20.60 -9.36
N ASP A 51 4.29 -21.29 -8.66
CA ASP A 51 4.95 -22.50 -9.17
C ASP A 51 4.36 -23.67 -8.39
N TRP A 52 3.83 -24.65 -9.12
CA TRP A 52 3.26 -25.86 -8.54
C TRP A 52 4.08 -27.07 -8.97
N HIS A 53 4.20 -28.06 -8.09
CA HIS A 53 4.91 -29.30 -8.36
C HIS A 53 3.97 -30.47 -8.04
N ASP A 54 3.68 -31.27 -9.07
CA ASP A 54 2.93 -32.51 -8.92
C ASP A 54 3.90 -33.62 -8.50
N ILE A 55 3.82 -34.05 -7.24
CA ILE A 55 4.78 -34.99 -6.62
C ILE A 55 4.46 -36.44 -7.03
N ASP A 56 3.18 -36.75 -7.27
CA ASP A 56 2.69 -38.10 -7.49
C ASP A 56 2.43 -38.42 -8.97
N ASP A 57 2.64 -37.45 -9.87
CA ASP A 57 2.48 -37.57 -11.34
C ASP A 57 1.04 -37.98 -11.74
N ASP A 58 0.06 -37.63 -10.92
CA ASP A 58 -1.35 -38.02 -11.11
C ASP A 58 -2.05 -37.15 -12.18
N TRP A 59 -1.39 -36.07 -12.62
CA TRP A 59 -1.97 -35.13 -13.57
C TRP A 59 -1.19 -34.99 -14.87
N THR A 60 -0.08 -34.25 -14.88
CA THR A 60 0.74 -34.05 -16.10
C THR A 60 2.22 -34.37 -15.90
N GLY A 61 2.63 -34.62 -14.67
CA GLY A 61 4.03 -34.80 -14.31
C GLY A 61 4.83 -33.52 -14.36
N GLY A 62 5.48 -33.20 -13.23
CA GLY A 62 6.44 -32.11 -13.15
C GLY A 62 5.85 -30.77 -12.66
N SER A 63 6.53 -29.68 -13.03
CA SER A 63 6.26 -28.35 -12.48
C SER A 63 5.48 -27.46 -13.44
N PHE A 64 4.39 -26.86 -12.97
CA PHE A 64 3.55 -25.94 -13.75
C PHE A 64 3.53 -24.52 -13.19
N LYS A 65 3.54 -23.54 -14.09
CA LYS A 65 3.50 -22.11 -13.75
C LYS A 65 2.10 -21.56 -13.91
N ALA A 66 1.59 -21.03 -12.82
CA ALA A 66 0.26 -20.47 -12.67
C ALA A 66 0.36 -18.97 -12.44
N GLY A 67 0.29 -18.19 -13.52
CA GLY A 67 0.33 -16.73 -13.45
C GLY A 67 -1.02 -16.09 -13.82
N SER A 68 -1.33 -14.95 -13.20
CA SER A 68 -2.48 -14.10 -13.55
C SER A 68 -2.11 -12.64 -13.34
N ASP A 69 -2.49 -11.76 -14.27
CA ASP A 69 -2.37 -10.32 -14.08
C ASP A 69 -3.76 -9.74 -13.80
N GLY A 70 -3.80 -8.69 -12.98
CA GLY A 70 -5.04 -8.10 -12.52
C GLY A 70 -4.88 -6.63 -12.13
N ILE A 71 -6.02 -6.03 -11.79
CA ILE A 71 -6.08 -4.69 -11.21
C ILE A 71 -6.24 -4.84 -9.70
N LEU A 72 -5.58 -3.94 -8.97
CA LEU A 72 -5.65 -3.82 -7.53
C LEU A 72 -6.39 -2.54 -7.18
N LEU A 73 -7.39 -2.63 -6.31
CA LEU A 73 -8.16 -1.51 -5.78
C LEU A 73 -8.25 -1.64 -4.27
N GLY A 74 -7.88 -0.60 -3.54
CA GLY A 74 -7.92 -0.62 -2.08
C GLY A 74 -8.26 0.71 -1.45
N GLY A 75 -8.49 0.63 -0.15
CA GLY A 75 -8.80 1.76 0.71
C GLY A 75 -7.99 1.70 1.99
N VAL A 76 -7.74 2.87 2.56
CA VAL A 76 -7.09 3.03 3.86
C VAL A 76 -7.95 3.92 4.75
N LEU A 77 -8.05 3.56 6.03
CA LEU A 77 -8.69 4.34 7.08
C LEU A 77 -7.76 4.37 8.27
N GLY A 78 -7.63 5.53 8.89
CA GLY A 78 -6.94 5.58 10.17
C GLY A 78 -7.26 6.80 11.00
N TYR A 79 -6.64 6.82 12.17
CA TYR A 79 -6.83 7.86 13.15
C TYR A 79 -5.50 8.22 13.80
N ASN A 80 -5.28 9.51 14.00
CA ASN A 80 -4.12 10.06 14.71
C ASN A 80 -4.57 10.77 15.99
N VAL A 81 -3.71 10.71 17.00
CA VAL A 81 -3.81 11.50 18.22
C VAL A 81 -2.46 12.15 18.48
N GLN A 82 -2.46 13.47 18.57
CA GLN A 82 -1.32 14.25 18.99
C GLN A 82 -1.38 14.51 20.50
N LEU A 83 -0.32 14.10 21.18
CA LEU A 83 -0.11 14.30 22.61
C LEU A 83 0.53 15.67 22.86
N ALA A 84 0.39 16.16 24.10
CA ALA A 84 0.95 17.46 24.52
C ALA A 84 2.49 17.52 24.44
N ASN A 85 3.18 16.38 24.39
CA ASN A 85 4.63 16.28 24.25
C ASN A 85 5.10 16.27 22.79
N ASN A 86 4.26 16.75 21.86
CA ASN A 86 4.54 16.78 20.41
C ASN A 86 4.73 15.39 19.77
N VAL A 87 4.29 14.32 20.44
CA VAL A 87 4.26 12.97 19.88
C VAL A 87 2.89 12.71 19.24
N VAL A 88 2.88 12.15 18.03
CA VAL A 88 1.68 11.71 17.32
C VAL A 88 1.65 10.19 17.33
N LEU A 89 0.62 9.62 17.92
CA LEU A 89 0.29 8.21 17.82
C LEU A 89 -0.76 8.02 16.74
N GLY A 90 -0.72 6.91 16.01
CA GLY A 90 -1.74 6.60 15.04
C GLY A 90 -1.97 5.11 14.86
N ILE A 91 -3.18 4.79 14.41
CA ILE A 91 -3.57 3.47 13.94
C ILE A 91 -4.11 3.60 12.51
N GLU A 92 -3.74 2.65 11.67
CA GLU A 92 -4.11 2.60 10.27
C GLU A 92 -4.53 1.18 9.92
N GLY A 93 -5.63 1.04 9.19
CA GLY A 93 -6.05 -0.20 8.57
C GLY A 93 -6.21 0.01 7.07
N ASP A 94 -5.78 -0.96 6.28
CA ASP A 94 -5.98 -0.97 4.83
C ASP A 94 -6.55 -2.30 4.35
N LEU A 95 -7.29 -2.23 3.26
CA LEU A 95 -7.87 -3.37 2.57
C LEU A 95 -7.75 -3.15 1.07
N ALA A 96 -7.29 -4.17 0.36
CA ALA A 96 -7.17 -4.16 -1.08
C ALA A 96 -7.81 -5.41 -1.68
N TYR A 97 -8.56 -5.20 -2.76
CA TYR A 97 -9.11 -6.22 -3.64
C TYR A 97 -8.24 -6.34 -4.89
N THR A 98 -8.15 -7.55 -5.45
CA THR A 98 -7.45 -7.79 -6.71
C THR A 98 -8.22 -8.75 -7.62
N SER A 99 -8.18 -8.50 -8.93
CA SER A 99 -8.89 -9.32 -9.91
C SER A 99 -8.10 -10.55 -10.39
N ASN A 100 -7.13 -11.02 -9.61
CA ASN A 100 -6.23 -12.11 -10.03
C ASN A 100 -6.93 -13.46 -9.94
N LYS A 101 -7.15 -14.09 -11.09
CA LYS A 101 -7.74 -15.42 -11.17
C LYS A 101 -7.13 -16.19 -12.34
N ARG A 102 -6.79 -17.46 -12.11
CA ARG A 102 -6.41 -18.42 -13.15
C ARG A 102 -7.04 -19.78 -12.85
N SER A 103 -7.62 -20.41 -13.87
CA SER A 103 -8.13 -21.78 -13.82
C SER A 103 -7.24 -22.71 -14.64
N PHE A 104 -7.10 -23.96 -14.20
CA PHE A 104 -6.41 -25.03 -14.89
C PHE A 104 -7.40 -26.10 -15.33
N ASP A 105 -7.17 -26.66 -16.52
CA ASP A 105 -7.86 -27.88 -16.95
C ASP A 105 -7.20 -29.09 -16.29
N ALA A 106 -8.05 -29.84 -15.62
CA ALA A 106 -7.75 -30.76 -14.55
C ALA A 106 -8.76 -31.89 -14.51
N PRO A 107 -8.41 -33.08 -13.99
CA PRO A 107 -9.43 -34.04 -13.54
C PRO A 107 -10.40 -33.38 -12.55
N ASP A 108 -9.87 -32.54 -11.63
CA ASP A 108 -10.62 -31.69 -10.69
C ASP A 108 -10.16 -30.23 -10.82
N SER A 109 -11.00 -29.37 -11.43
CA SER A 109 -10.65 -27.97 -11.77
C SER A 109 -9.90 -27.23 -10.65
N LEU A 110 -8.60 -26.99 -10.83
CA LEU A 110 -7.80 -26.18 -9.91
C LEU A 110 -7.95 -24.70 -10.24
N VAL A 111 -8.24 -23.89 -9.22
CA VAL A 111 -8.38 -22.44 -9.34
C VAL A 111 -7.37 -21.76 -8.42
N ASN A 112 -6.45 -20.99 -9.01
CA ASN A 112 -5.52 -20.14 -8.27
C ASN A 112 -6.06 -18.70 -8.30
N LYS A 113 -6.41 -18.19 -7.12
CA LYS A 113 -7.08 -16.89 -6.97
C LYS A 113 -6.51 -16.15 -5.76
N MET A 114 -6.31 -14.86 -5.93
CA MET A 114 -6.07 -13.93 -4.83
C MET A 114 -7.14 -12.86 -4.95
N ASP A 115 -7.98 -12.73 -3.94
CA ASP A 115 -9.13 -11.81 -3.98
C ASP A 115 -8.89 -10.57 -3.15
N MET A 116 -8.47 -10.74 -1.90
CA MET A 116 -8.44 -9.65 -0.94
C MET A 116 -7.33 -9.86 0.07
N PHE A 117 -6.67 -8.77 0.43
CA PHE A 117 -5.67 -8.73 1.49
C PHE A 117 -5.74 -7.37 2.20
N GLY A 118 -5.22 -7.30 3.42
CA GLY A 118 -5.23 -6.07 4.19
C GLY A 118 -4.25 -6.12 5.35
N THR A 119 -3.95 -4.97 5.92
CA THR A 119 -3.05 -4.85 7.07
C THR A 119 -3.60 -3.92 8.13
N VAL A 120 -3.07 -4.06 9.35
CA VAL A 120 -3.28 -3.10 10.44
C VAL A 120 -1.91 -2.69 10.95
N ARG A 121 -1.69 -1.38 11.10
CA ARG A 121 -0.40 -0.79 11.45
C ARG A 121 -0.56 0.27 12.53
N GLY A 122 0.34 0.27 13.51
CA GLY A 122 0.52 1.36 14.46
C GLY A 122 1.67 2.28 14.01
N ARG A 123 1.56 3.59 14.28
CA ARG A 123 2.61 4.57 13.99
C ARG A 123 2.88 5.50 15.16
N VAL A 124 4.12 5.94 15.27
CA VAL A 124 4.59 6.93 16.25
C VAL A 124 5.48 7.92 15.52
N CYS A 125 5.12 9.20 15.59
CA CYS A 125 5.87 10.29 14.98
C CYS A 125 6.16 11.38 16.03
N SER A 126 7.24 12.13 15.85
CA SER A 126 7.50 13.33 16.63
C SER A 126 7.33 14.55 15.74
N THR A 127 6.72 15.61 16.28
CA THR A 127 6.58 16.90 15.61
C THR A 127 7.56 17.87 16.25
N SER A 128 8.50 18.42 15.46
CA SER A 128 9.38 19.49 15.92
C SER A 128 8.85 20.82 15.40
N VAL A 129 8.56 21.74 16.32
CA VAL A 129 8.35 23.15 15.96
C VAL A 129 9.74 23.77 15.90
N ASN A 130 10.22 24.08 14.69
CA ASN A 130 11.42 24.91 14.54
C ASN A 130 11.03 26.33 14.95
N ALA A 131 11.57 26.79 16.07
CA ALA A 131 11.54 28.18 16.51
C ALA A 131 12.68 28.97 15.84
#